data_AF-A0A2R7YRM3-F1
#
_entry.id   AF-A0A2R7YRM3-F1
#
_cell.length_a   1.000
_cell.length_b   1.000
_cell.length_c   1.000
_cell.angle_alpha   90.00
_cell.angle_beta   90.00
_cell.angle_gamma   90.00
#
_symmetry.space_group_name_H-M   'P 1'
#
loop_
_entity.id
_entity.type
_entity.pdbx_description
1 polymer ?
#
loop_
_entity_poly.entity_id
_entity_poly.type
_entity_poly.pdbx_seq_one_letter_code
_entity_poly.pdbx_strand_id
1 'polypeptide(L)'
;MSDRSIPPHTDIPFTSWLRELAHEYKPAEDLVVDMDADTAIAGQDLTADELYDHMVSQGAQPIALDVVSYAAREGGYLLTRG
;
A
#
# COMPACT_ATOMS: atom_id res chain seq x y z
N MET A 1 9.70 -10.58 -24.28
CA MET A 1 8.96 -9.81 -23.27
C MET A 1 8.91 -10.72 -22.06
N SER A 2 9.66 -10.38 -21.00
CA SER A 2 9.81 -11.28 -19.86
C SER A 2 8.53 -11.27 -19.04
N ASP A 3 7.84 -12.42 -19.04
CA ASP A 3 6.80 -12.79 -18.06
C ASP A 3 7.46 -12.83 -16.68
N ARG A 4 7.63 -11.66 -16.05
CA ARG A 4 7.88 -11.62 -14.61
C ARG A 4 6.54 -11.80 -13.94
N SER A 5 6.17 -13.06 -13.69
CA SER A 5 5.24 -13.36 -12.61
C SER A 5 5.86 -12.77 -11.34
N ILE A 6 5.31 -11.66 -10.88
CA ILE A 6 5.59 -11.16 -9.52
C ILE A 6 4.99 -12.25 -8.61
N PRO A 7 5.82 -12.99 -7.84
CA PRO A 7 5.28 -13.92 -6.87
C PRO A 7 4.39 -13.13 -5.91
N PRO A 8 3.23 -13.64 -5.48
CA PRO A 8 2.44 -12.96 -4.47
C PRO A 8 3.31 -12.75 -3.23
N HIS A 9 3.48 -11.49 -2.81
CA HIS A 9 4.27 -11.12 -1.63
C HIS A 9 3.46 -11.38 -0.34
N THR A 10 2.61 -12.41 -0.32
CA THR A 10 1.68 -12.70 0.79
C THR A 10 2.38 -13.21 2.07
N ASP A 11 3.69 -13.45 2.01
CA ASP A 11 4.49 -13.93 3.13
C ASP A 11 5.02 -12.79 4.03
N ILE A 12 4.87 -11.53 3.60
CA ILE A 12 5.24 -10.33 4.38
C ILE A 12 4.02 -9.43 4.63
N PRO A 13 4.01 -8.60 5.69
CA PRO A 13 2.95 -7.63 5.91
C PRO A 13 2.79 -6.67 4.72
N PHE A 14 1.55 -6.25 4.44
CA PHE A 14 1.26 -5.34 3.33
C PHE A 14 2.05 -4.03 3.41
N THR A 15 2.19 -3.46 4.61
CA THR A 15 2.99 -2.25 4.84
C THR A 15 4.48 -2.46 4.57
N SER A 16 5.01 -3.68 4.77
CA SER A 16 6.40 -4.02 4.40
C SER A 16 6.56 -4.10 2.88
N TRP A 17 5.63 -4.75 2.20
CA TRP A 17 5.58 -4.74 0.73
C TRP A 17 5.46 -3.33 0.15
N LEU A 18 4.60 -2.49 0.72
CA LEU A 18 4.41 -1.11 0.27
C LEU A 18 5.71 -0.29 0.38
N ARG A 19 6.54 -0.54 1.41
CA ARG A 19 7.88 0.06 1.54
C ARG A 19 8.86 -0.47 0.50
N GLU A 20 8.79 -1.76 0.13
CA GLU A 20 9.59 -2.30 -0.98
C GLU A 20 9.20 -1.62 -2.29
N LEU A 21 7.90 -1.50 -2.56
CA LEU A 21 7.37 -0.83 -3.75
C LEU A 21 7.76 0.65 -3.82
N ALA A 22 7.82 1.33 -2.67
CA ALA A 22 8.25 2.73 -2.57
C ALA A 22 9.67 2.99 -3.10
N HIS A 23 10.56 1.98 -3.08
CA HIS A 23 11.89 2.12 -3.66
C HIS A 23 11.88 2.22 -5.19
N GLU A 24 10.82 1.74 -5.85
CA GLU A 24 10.70 1.66 -7.30
C GLU A 24 9.58 2.55 -7.87
N TYR A 25 8.62 2.97 -7.05
CA TYR A 25 7.42 3.69 -7.46
C TYR A 25 7.18 4.94 -6.61
N LYS A 26 7.42 6.12 -7.20
CA LYS A 26 7.35 7.42 -6.50
C LYS A 26 6.03 7.68 -5.76
N PRO A 27 4.84 7.38 -6.33
CA PRO A 27 3.58 7.54 -5.59
C PRO A 27 3.46 6.65 -4.35
N ALA A 28 4.08 5.46 -4.34
CA ALA A 28 4.17 4.63 -3.14
C ALA A 28 5.14 5.21 -2.10
N GLU A 29 6.24 5.84 -2.54
CA GLU A 29 7.15 6.57 -1.64
C GLU A 29 6.42 7.70 -0.92
N ASP A 30 5.67 8.53 -1.64
CA ASP A 30 4.92 9.65 -1.06
C ASP A 30 3.87 9.13 -0.06
N LEU A 31 3.18 8.03 -0.38
CA LEU A 31 2.24 7.38 0.53
C LEU A 31 2.92 6.85 1.82
N VAL A 32 4.09 6.24 1.70
CA VAL A 32 4.84 5.72 2.87
C VAL A 32 5.29 6.88 3.77
N VAL A 33 5.71 8.01 3.20
CA VAL A 33 6.05 9.22 3.97
C VAL A 33 4.84 9.73 4.73
N ASP A 34 3.67 9.80 4.10
CA ASP A 34 2.43 10.22 4.75
C ASP A 34 2.02 9.24 5.87
N MET A 35 2.14 7.92 5.64
CA MET A 35 1.90 6.90 6.67
C MET A 35 2.83 7.03 7.88
N ASP A 36 4.13 7.26 7.65
CA ASP A 36 5.12 7.39 8.72
C ASP A 36 4.95 8.69 9.52
N ALA A 37 4.39 9.73 8.89
CA ALA A 37 4.02 10.97 9.56
C ALA A 37 2.72 10.85 10.37
N ASP A 38 1.83 9.91 10.02
CA ASP A 38 0.57 9.69 10.73
C ASP A 38 0.76 8.84 11.99
N THR A 39 0.84 9.52 13.14
CA THR A 39 1.00 8.89 14.45
C THR A 39 -0.08 7.86 14.82
N ALA A 40 -1.24 7.87 14.18
CA ALA A 40 -2.30 6.90 14.44
C ALA A 40 -1.99 5.51 13.88
N ILE A 41 -1.18 5.43 12.81
CA ILE A 41 -0.89 4.19 12.09
C ILE A 41 0.61 3.93 11.89
N ALA A 42 1.47 4.90 12.22
CA ALA A 42 2.92 4.78 12.08
C ALA A 42 3.46 3.51 12.76
N GLY A 43 4.20 2.70 12.00
CA GLY A 43 4.78 1.45 12.47
C GLY A 43 3.81 0.29 12.68
N GLN A 44 2.54 0.42 12.30
CA GLN A 44 1.56 -0.68 12.35
C GLN A 44 1.60 -1.53 11.09
N ASP A 45 1.38 -2.83 11.26
CA ASP A 45 1.23 -3.79 10.17
C ASP A 45 -0.23 -3.85 9.71
N LEU A 46 -0.66 -2.81 8.99
CA LEU A 46 -2.01 -2.72 8.44
C LEU A 46 -2.17 -3.61 7.21
N THR A 47 -3.34 -4.22 7.07
CA THR A 47 -3.79 -4.82 5.81
C THR A 47 -4.10 -3.74 4.76
N ALA A 48 -4.22 -4.13 3.50
CA ALA A 48 -4.60 -3.21 2.43
C ALA A 48 -5.96 -2.55 2.68
N ASP A 49 -6.95 -3.32 3.16
CA ASP A 49 -8.28 -2.80 3.51
C ASP A 49 -8.22 -1.80 4.68
N GLU A 50 -7.46 -2.11 5.74
CA GLU A 50 -7.33 -1.21 6.89
C GLU A 50 -6.64 0.11 6.53
N LEU A 51 -5.57 0.06 5.72
CA LEU A 51 -4.92 1.28 5.25
C LEU A 51 -5.86 2.09 4.35
N TYR A 52 -6.57 1.44 3.43
CA TYR A 52 -7.52 2.09 2.54
C TYR A 52 -8.64 2.79 3.31
N ASP A 53 -9.27 2.09 4.27
CA ASP A 53 -10.34 2.62 5.11
C ASP A 53 -9.85 3.80 5.96
N HIS A 54 -8.64 3.70 6.53
CA HIS A 54 -8.02 4.78 7.28
C HIS A 54 -7.86 6.03 6.40
N MET A 55 -7.32 5.88 5.20
CA MET A 55 -7.12 6.98 4.26
C MET A 55 -8.43 7.62 3.81
N VAL A 56 -9.47 6.83 3.56
CA VAL A 56 -10.82 7.34 3.27
C VAL A 56 -11.35 8.15 4.45
N SER A 57 -11.14 7.68 5.69
CA SER A 57 -11.60 8.39 6.89
C SER A 57 -10.91 9.74 7.11
N GLN A 58 -9.65 9.88 6.66
CA GLN A 58 -8.88 11.12 6.70
C GLN A 58 -9.17 12.05 5.51
N GLY A 59 -9.97 11.62 4.53
CA GLY A 59 -10.22 12.38 3.31
C GLY A 59 -8.98 12.48 2.41
N ALA A 60 -8.19 11.41 2.34
CA ALA A 60 -6.99 11.34 1.50
C ALA A 60 -7.31 11.64 0.02
N GLN A 61 -6.29 12.15 -0.68
CA GLN A 61 -6.41 12.42 -2.12
C GLN A 61 -6.67 11.12 -2.90
N PRO A 62 -7.45 11.14 -4.00
CA PRO A 62 -7.76 9.94 -4.78
C PRO A 62 -6.51 9.17 -5.23
N ILE A 63 -5.43 9.87 -5.58
CA ILE A 63 -4.17 9.24 -6.00
C ILE A 63 -3.58 8.34 -4.91
N ALA A 64 -3.73 8.70 -3.63
CA ALA A 64 -3.19 7.93 -2.54
C ALA A 64 -4.00 6.61 -2.36
N LEU A 65 -5.31 6.67 -2.55
CA LEU A 65 -6.18 5.49 -2.58
C LEU A 65 -5.85 4.57 -3.77
N ASP A 66 -5.61 5.14 -4.95
CA ASP A 66 -5.19 4.40 -6.15
C ASP A 66 -3.86 3.65 -5.92
N VAL A 67 -2.93 4.26 -5.18
CA VAL A 67 -1.65 3.63 -4.83
C VAL A 67 -1.84 2.43 -3.91
N VAL A 68 -2.75 2.48 -2.92
CA VAL A 68 -3.07 1.31 -2.08
C VAL A 68 -3.66 0.18 -2.91
N SER A 69 -4.63 0.50 -3.78
CA SER A 69 -5.23 -0.48 -4.70
C SER A 69 -4.22 -1.10 -5.65
N TYR A 70 -3.32 -0.28 -6.20
CA TYR A 70 -2.23 -0.74 -7.05
C TYR A 70 -1.28 -1.66 -6.27
N ALA A 71 -0.79 -1.23 -5.11
CA ALA A 71 0.13 -2.02 -4.29
C ALA A 71 -0.49 -3.35 -3.86
N ALA A 72 -1.78 -3.36 -3.49
CA ALA A 72 -2.50 -4.57 -3.14
C ALA A 72 -2.54 -5.55 -4.32
N ARG A 73 -2.90 -5.07 -5.52
CA ARG A 73 -2.94 -5.88 -6.73
C ARG A 73 -1.57 -6.45 -7.11
N GLU A 74 -0.54 -5.61 -7.13
CA GLU A 74 0.82 -6.05 -7.52
C GLU A 74 1.43 -6.99 -6.46
N GLY A 75 1.13 -6.79 -5.19
CA GLY A 75 1.60 -7.66 -4.09
C GLY A 75 0.75 -8.92 -3.89
N GLY A 76 -0.39 -9.05 -4.56
CA GLY A 76 -1.32 -10.16 -4.39
C GLY A 76 -2.13 -10.12 -3.09
N TYR A 77 -2.29 -8.95 -2.49
CA TYR A 77 -3.11 -8.74 -1.29
C TYR A 77 -4.57 -8.54 -1.65
N LEU A 78 -5.46 -9.07 -0.82
CA LEU A 78 -6.89 -8.83 -0.95
C LEU A 78 -7.20 -7.38 -0.58
N LEU A 79 -7.88 -6.68 -1.49
CA LEU A 79 -8.56 -5.43 -1.22
C LEU A 79 -10.04 -5.63 -1.59
N THR A 80 -10.92 -5.60 -0.60
CA THR A 80 -12.34 -5.88 -0.80
C THR A 80 -13.13 -4.67 -1.31
N ARG A 81 -12.51 -3.48 -1.34
CA ARG A 81 -13.18 -2.19 -1.64
C ARG A 81 -12.53 -1.37 -2.77
N GLY A 82 -11.83 -2.01 -3.71
CA GLY A 82 -11.22 -1.38 -4.89
C GLY A 82 -12.05 -1.51 -6.17
#